data_AF-A0A0P7BQ04-F1
#
_entry.id   AF-A0A0P7BQ04-F1
#
_cell.length_a   1.000
_cell.length_b   1.000
_cell.length_c   1.000
_cell.angle_alpha   90.00
_cell.angle_beta   90.00
_cell.angle_gamma   90.00
#
_symmetry.space_group_name_H-M   'P 1'
#
loop_
_entity.id
_entity.type
_entity.pdbx_description
1 polymer ?
#
loop_
_entity_poly.entity_id
_entity_poly.type
_entity_poly.pdbx_seq_one_letter_code
_entity_poly.pdbx_strand_id
1 'polypeptide(L)'
;MNLPELTKGKIDSFIQKEDLRKKLIAQISKDMEMSGFDFSEQIKDSYQDLLEHLERLITPLFEKSSPKLFSLLYRVDVSEKEIALAGLELPDYNHPRILSHVILKRELKKVLIREYYVS
;
A
#
# COMPACT_ATOMS: atom_id res chain seq x y z
N MET A 1 -16.19 13.98 -9.52
CA MET A 1 -16.59 12.60 -9.16
C MET A 1 -15.85 12.21 -7.89
N ASN A 2 -16.55 11.78 -6.85
CA ASN A 2 -15.94 11.40 -5.58
C ASN A 2 -15.63 9.91 -5.59
N LEU A 3 -14.35 9.55 -5.52
CA LEU A 3 -13.96 8.22 -5.05
C LEU A 3 -14.56 8.00 -3.67
N PRO A 4 -15.03 6.78 -3.34
CA PRO A 4 -15.44 6.52 -1.97
C PRO A 4 -14.28 6.87 -1.05
N GLU A 5 -14.55 7.70 -0.04
CA GLU A 5 -13.53 8.05 0.96
C GLU A 5 -12.92 6.77 1.52
N LEU A 6 -11.62 6.59 1.33
CA LEU A 6 -10.87 5.45 1.84
C LEU A 6 -10.56 5.68 3.32
N THR A 7 -11.61 5.65 4.15
CA THR A 7 -11.47 5.56 5.60
C THR A 7 -11.10 4.13 5.99
N LYS A 8 -10.43 3.94 7.14
CA LYS A 8 -9.99 2.62 7.61
C LYS A 8 -11.09 1.55 7.54
N GLY A 9 -12.29 1.86 8.06
CA GLY A 9 -13.42 0.91 8.04
C GLY A 9 -13.94 0.57 6.63
N LYS A 10 -13.87 1.50 5.66
CA LYS A 10 -14.23 1.22 4.27
C LYS A 10 -13.16 0.40 3.56
N ILE A 11 -11.87 0.68 3.83
CA ILE A 11 -10.74 -0.09 3.29
C ILE A 11 -10.88 -1.57 3.68
N ASP A 12 -11.17 -1.87 4.95
CA ASP A 12 -11.37 -3.25 5.42
C ASP A 12 -12.51 -3.94 4.64
N SER A 13 -13.63 -3.24 4.42
CA SER A 13 -14.76 -3.79 3.66
C SER A 13 -14.42 -4.09 2.19
N PHE A 14 -13.54 -3.31 1.56
CA PHE A 14 -13.09 -3.57 0.19
C PHE A 14 -12.13 -4.75 0.12
N ILE A 15 -11.23 -4.89 1.09
CA ILE A 15 -10.24 -5.97 1.14
C ILE A 15 -10.85 -7.32 1.51
N GLN A 16 -11.99 -7.33 2.19
CA GLN A 16 -12.76 -8.55 2.38
C GLN A 16 -13.29 -9.14 1.07
N LYS A 17 -13.48 -8.33 0.02
CA LYS A 17 -13.84 -8.85 -1.31
C LYS A 17 -12.62 -9.53 -1.94
N GLU A 18 -12.70 -10.85 -2.08
CA GLU A 18 -11.60 -11.70 -2.55
C GLU A 18 -10.99 -11.22 -3.88
N ASP A 19 -11.82 -10.82 -4.85
CA ASP A 19 -11.35 -10.34 -6.15
C ASP A 19 -10.54 -9.04 -6.04
N LEU A 20 -11.00 -8.09 -5.24
CA LEU A 20 -10.28 -6.83 -5.01
C LEU A 20 -8.99 -7.08 -4.24
N ARG A 21 -9.01 -7.99 -3.28
CA ARG A 21 -7.82 -8.40 -2.53
C ARG A 21 -6.77 -9.02 -3.45
N LYS A 22 -7.15 -9.98 -4.29
CA LYS A 22 -6.23 -10.60 -5.27
C LYS A 22 -5.63 -9.57 -6.21
N LYS A 23 -6.45 -8.63 -6.72
CA LYS A 23 -5.99 -7.53 -7.59
C LYS A 23 -5.00 -6.60 -6.86
N LEU A 24 -5.27 -6.28 -5.59
CA LEU A 24 -4.40 -5.47 -4.74
C LEU A 24 -3.06 -6.16 -4.50
N ILE A 25 -3.08 -7.43 -4.09
CA ILE A 25 -1.87 -8.23 -3.87
C ILE A 25 -1.05 -8.28 -5.16
N ALA A 26 -1.67 -8.64 -6.29
CA ALA A 26 -0.97 -8.74 -7.56
C ALA A 26 -0.32 -7.41 -8.00
N GLN A 27 -1.00 -6.29 -7.75
CA GLN A 27 -0.46 -4.98 -8.09
C GLN A 27 0.73 -4.61 -7.18
N ILE A 28 0.64 -4.86 -5.88
CA ILE A 28 1.76 -4.68 -4.93
C ILE A 28 2.94 -5.56 -5.33
N SER A 29 2.71 -6.85 -5.57
CA SER A 29 3.76 -7.81 -5.98
C SER A 29 4.48 -7.30 -7.22
N LYS A 30 3.73 -6.88 -8.24
CA LYS A 30 4.29 -6.33 -9.47
C LYS A 30 5.15 -5.09 -9.22
N ASP A 31 4.68 -4.13 -8.43
CA ASP A 31 5.43 -2.91 -8.16
C ASP A 31 6.69 -3.15 -7.32
N MET A 32 6.64 -4.15 -6.43
CA MET A 32 7.80 -4.62 -5.66
C MET A 32 8.83 -5.31 -6.58
N GLU A 33 8.41 -6.27 -7.40
CA GLU A 33 9.28 -6.97 -8.36
C GLU A 33 9.99 -5.99 -9.30
N MET A 34 9.24 -5.03 -9.86
CA MET A 34 9.82 -4.03 -10.74
C MET A 34 10.73 -3.03 -9.99
N SER A 35 10.67 -2.98 -8.66
CA SER A 35 11.59 -2.21 -7.80
C SER A 35 12.79 -3.04 -7.33
N GLY A 36 12.90 -4.29 -7.79
CA GLY A 36 14.02 -5.21 -7.52
C GLY A 36 13.88 -5.99 -6.22
N PHE A 37 12.64 -6.33 -5.84
CA PHE A 37 12.32 -7.17 -4.68
C PHE A 37 11.72 -8.50 -5.11
N ASP A 38 12.11 -9.60 -4.46
CA ASP A 38 11.44 -10.87 -4.64
C ASP A 38 10.18 -10.90 -3.75
N PHE A 39 9.02 -10.72 -4.37
CA PHE A 39 7.73 -10.76 -3.69
C PHE A 39 7.10 -12.15 -3.83
N SER A 40 7.69 -13.15 -3.16
CA SER A 40 7.26 -14.55 -3.27
C SER A 40 6.36 -15.02 -2.11
N GLU A 41 6.04 -14.15 -1.15
CA GLU A 41 5.28 -14.53 0.04
C GLU A 41 3.77 -14.59 -0.22
N GLN A 42 3.12 -15.63 0.32
CA GLN A 42 1.66 -15.71 0.37
C GLN A 42 1.13 -14.72 1.41
N ILE A 43 0.48 -13.65 0.95
CA ILE A 43 -0.14 -12.68 1.86
C ILE A 43 -1.51 -13.18 2.34
N LYS A 44 -1.79 -13.00 3.63
CA LYS A 44 -3.05 -13.36 4.29
C LYS A 44 -4.17 -12.36 4.04
N ASP A 45 -5.38 -12.74 4.46
CA ASP A 45 -6.66 -12.22 3.95
C ASP A 45 -7.13 -10.85 4.49
N SER A 46 -6.39 -10.17 5.39
CA SER A 46 -6.83 -8.90 5.97
C SER A 46 -5.96 -7.69 5.61
N TYR A 47 -6.53 -6.49 5.74
CA TYR A 47 -5.80 -5.23 5.59
C TYR A 47 -4.63 -5.11 6.57
N GLN A 48 -4.86 -5.53 7.82
CA GLN A 48 -3.85 -5.47 8.87
C GLN A 48 -2.68 -6.42 8.55
N ASP A 49 -2.96 -7.62 8.05
CA ASP A 49 -1.91 -8.56 7.63
C ASP A 49 -1.09 -7.99 6.47
N LEU A 50 -1.75 -7.37 5.48
CA LEU A 50 -1.10 -6.68 4.36
C LEU A 50 -0.22 -5.53 4.85
N LEU A 51 -0.73 -4.74 5.79
CA LEU A 51 -0.02 -3.60 6.38
C LEU A 51 1.23 -4.07 7.15
N GLU A 52 1.10 -5.09 7.99
CA GLU A 52 2.20 -5.67 8.76
C GLU A 52 3.24 -6.35 7.86
N HIS A 53 2.80 -7.02 6.81
CA HIS A 53 3.69 -7.60 5.82
C HIS A 53 4.50 -6.50 5.10
N LEU A 54 3.85 -5.44 4.61
CA LEU A 54 4.53 -4.31 4.00
C LEU A 54 5.47 -3.60 4.99
N GLU A 55 5.06 -3.41 6.24
CA GLU A 55 5.93 -2.82 7.27
C GLU A 55 7.20 -3.65 7.46
N ARG A 56 7.10 -4.98 7.59
CA ARG A 56 8.28 -5.86 7.70
C ARG A 56 9.23 -5.72 6.51
N LEU A 57 8.71 -5.55 5.29
CA LEU A 57 9.52 -5.35 4.10
C LEU A 57 10.15 -3.96 4.04
N ILE A 58 9.41 -2.92 4.44
CA ILE A 58 9.84 -1.51 4.33
C ILE A 58 10.82 -1.12 5.44
N THR A 59 10.64 -1.61 6.67
CA THR A 59 11.49 -1.27 7.82
C THR A 59 12.99 -1.36 7.52
N PRO A 60 13.54 -2.50 7.05
CA PRO A 60 14.98 -2.59 6.77
C PRO A 60 15.43 -1.70 5.61
N LEU A 61 14.53 -1.34 4.69
CA LEU A 61 14.85 -0.43 3.58
C LEU A 61 14.90 1.02 4.05
N PHE A 62 13.99 1.38 4.94
CA PHE A 62 13.91 2.69 5.56
C PHE A 62 15.13 2.93 6.44
N GLU A 63 15.44 1.99 7.35
CA GLU A 63 16.57 2.09 8.28
C GLU A 63 17.92 2.21 7.54
N LYS A 64 18.04 1.57 6.38
CA LYS A 64 19.26 1.60 5.55
C LYS A 64 19.27 2.73 4.51
N SER A 65 18.25 3.59 4.49
CA SER A 65 18.07 4.62 3.45
C SER A 65 18.23 4.05 2.03
N SER A 66 17.64 2.88 1.79
CA SER A 66 17.85 2.11 0.58
C SER A 66 17.33 2.85 -0.66
N PRO A 67 18.12 2.97 -1.75
CA PRO A 67 17.63 3.50 -3.03
C PRO A 67 16.42 2.73 -3.57
N LYS A 68 16.27 1.45 -3.20
CA LYS A 68 15.12 0.64 -3.61
C LYS A 68 13.80 1.13 -2.99
N LEU A 69 13.84 1.73 -1.79
CA LEU A 69 12.65 2.32 -1.17
C LEU A 69 12.17 3.53 -1.99
N PHE A 70 13.09 4.42 -2.39
CA PHE A 70 12.75 5.56 -3.24
C PHE A 70 12.19 5.12 -4.61
N SER A 71 12.79 4.08 -5.21
CA SER A 71 12.29 3.47 -6.46
C SER A 71 10.85 2.97 -6.31
N LEU A 72 10.54 2.29 -5.21
CA LEU A 72 9.20 1.80 -4.89
C LEU A 72 8.20 2.96 -4.72
N LEU A 73 8.54 3.95 -3.90
CA LEU A 73 7.66 5.10 -3.64
C LEU A 73 7.32 5.85 -4.94
N TYR A 74 8.31 6.05 -5.81
CA TYR A 74 8.09 6.68 -7.11
C TYR A 74 7.14 5.86 -8.00
N ARG A 75 7.33 4.54 -8.05
CA ARG A 75 6.50 3.63 -8.85
C ARG A 75 5.05 3.54 -8.38
N VAL A 76 4.85 3.52 -7.05
CA VAL A 76 3.53 3.53 -6.44
C VAL A 76 2.85 4.91 -6.57
N ASP A 77 3.59 5.94 -6.99
CA ASP A 77 3.17 7.34 -7.06
C ASP A 77 2.86 7.90 -5.66
N VAL A 78 3.73 7.66 -4.67
CA VAL A 78 3.58 8.22 -3.32
C VAL A 78 4.31 9.55 -3.21
N SER A 79 3.60 10.62 -2.85
CA SER A 79 4.20 11.94 -2.60
C SER A 79 4.57 12.16 -1.13
N GLU A 80 5.60 12.98 -0.86
CA GLU A 80 5.96 13.40 0.51
C GLU A 80 4.80 14.06 1.24
N LYS A 81 3.96 14.82 0.54
CA LYS A 81 2.76 15.44 1.09
C LYS A 81 1.79 14.40 1.64
N GLU A 82 1.59 13.29 0.94
CA GLU A 82 0.70 12.21 1.40
C GLU A 82 1.28 11.49 2.61
N ILE A 83 2.59 11.30 2.65
CA ILE A 83 3.29 10.72 3.81
C ILE A 83 3.13 11.64 5.03
N ALA A 84 3.35 12.94 4.86
CA ALA A 84 3.20 13.93 5.93
C ALA A 84 1.77 13.98 6.47
N LEU A 85 0.77 14.02 5.58
CA LEU A 85 -0.64 13.98 5.96
C LEU A 85 -0.99 12.69 6.72
N ALA A 86 -0.52 11.54 6.23
CA ALA A 86 -0.75 10.27 6.92
C ALA A 86 -0.10 10.22 8.30
N GLY A 87 1.07 10.84 8.49
CA GLY A 87 1.70 10.96 9.82
C GLY A 87 0.91 11.83 10.80
N LEU A 88 0.19 12.85 10.31
CA LEU A 88 -0.73 13.64 11.15
C LEU A 88 -2.01 12.87 11.48
N GLU A 89 -2.53 12.09 10.53
CA GLU A 89 -3.75 11.28 10.70
C GLU A 89 -3.52 10.03 11.58
N LEU A 90 -2.29 9.51 11.62
CA LEU A 90 -1.91 8.26 12.28
C LEU A 90 -0.73 8.49 13.23
N PRO A 91 -0.91 9.27 14.33
CA PRO A 91 0.18 9.64 15.23
C PRO A 91 0.82 8.44 15.95
N ASP A 92 0.09 7.33 16.08
CA ASP A 92 0.59 6.10 16.70
C ASP A 92 1.48 5.25 15.77
N TYR A 93 1.59 5.62 14.48
CA TYR A 93 2.35 4.84 13.51
C TYR A 93 3.79 5.38 13.40
N ASN A 94 4.75 4.45 13.40
CA ASN A 94 6.13 4.77 13.04
C ASN A 94 6.26 5.07 11.53
N HIS A 95 7.40 5.63 11.11
CA HIS A 95 7.61 5.98 9.70
C HIS A 95 7.46 4.79 8.72
N PRO A 96 8.07 3.62 8.93
CA PRO A 96 7.84 2.46 8.07
C PRO A 96 6.36 2.10 7.92
N ARG A 97 5.60 2.11 9.01
CA ARG A 97 4.18 1.79 9.03
C ARG A 97 3.34 2.85 8.31
N ILE A 98 3.69 4.13 8.44
CA ILE A 98 3.08 5.22 7.66
C ILE A 98 3.32 4.98 6.17
N LEU A 99 4.55 4.67 5.75
CA LEU A 99 4.87 4.39 4.35
C LEU A 99 4.06 3.19 3.83
N SER A 100 4.01 2.09 4.58
CA SER A 100 3.20 0.91 4.26
C SER A 100 1.72 1.26 4.10
N HIS A 101 1.17 2.06 5.01
CA HIS A 101 -0.22 2.50 4.97
C HIS A 101 -0.51 3.29 3.69
N VAL A 102 0.34 4.26 3.35
CA VAL A 102 0.17 5.11 2.18
C VAL A 102 0.29 4.32 0.88
N ILE A 103 1.28 3.41 0.78
CA ILE A 103 1.43 2.52 -0.37
C ILE A 103 0.17 1.66 -0.57
N LEU A 104 -0.30 1.02 0.50
CA LEU A 104 -1.47 0.15 0.44
C LEU A 104 -2.74 0.91 0.04
N LYS A 105 -2.92 2.13 0.58
CA LYS A 105 -4.03 3.03 0.23
C LYS A 105 -3.97 3.44 -1.25
N ARG A 106 -2.78 3.76 -1.77
CA ARG A 106 -2.57 4.10 -3.19
C ARG A 106 -2.89 2.94 -4.11
N GLU A 107 -2.40 1.74 -3.80
CA GLU A 107 -2.66 0.57 -4.66
C GLU A 107 -4.12 0.15 -4.63
N LEU A 108 -4.77 0.18 -3.46
CA LEU A 108 -6.21 -0.07 -3.38
C LEU A 108 -7.00 0.95 -4.20
N LYS A 109 -6.65 2.24 -4.13
CA LYS A 109 -7.28 3.29 -4.94
C LYS A 109 -7.16 3.00 -6.44
N LYS A 110 -5.98 2.59 -6.92
CA LYS A 110 -5.78 2.22 -8.33
C LYS A 110 -6.65 1.02 -8.74
N VAL A 111 -6.71 -0.01 -7.91
CA VAL A 111 -7.56 -1.20 -8.15
C VAL A 111 -9.04 -0.80 -8.24
N LEU A 112 -9.52 0.00 -7.28
CA LEU A 112 -10.91 0.46 -7.27
C LEU A 112 -11.23 1.34 -8.49
N ILE A 113 -10.33 2.23 -8.91
CA ILE A 113 -10.52 3.04 -10.12
C ILE A 113 -10.69 2.14 -11.36
N ARG A 114 -9.81 1.15 -11.53
CA ARG A 114 -9.89 0.22 -12.67
C ARG A 114 -11.18 -0.58 -12.65
N GLU A 115 -11.60 -1.04 -11.47
CA GLU A 115 -12.79 -1.87 -11.34
C GLU A 115 -14.11 -1.13 -11.58
N TYR A 116 -14.22 0.08 -11.03
CA TYR A 116 -15.49 0.81 -10.99
C TYR A 116 -15.64 1.88 -12.07
N TYR A 117 -14.55 2.26 -12.76
CA TYR A 117 -14.55 3.43 -13.65
C TYR A 117 -13.86 3.23 -15.01
N VAL A 118 -13.13 2.13 -15.22
CA VAL A 118 -12.48 1.84 -16.51
C VAL A 118 -13.12 0.58 -17.14
N SER A 119 -14.46 0.56 -17.13
CA SER A 119 -15.29 -0.41 -17.86
C SER A 119 -15.47 0.02 -19.32
#